data_AF-A0A101KSN8-F1
#
_entry.id   AF-A0A101KSN8-F1
#
_cell.length_a   1.000
_cell.length_b   1.000
_cell.length_c   1.000
_cell.angle_alpha   90.00
_cell.angle_beta   90.00
_cell.angle_gamma   90.00
#
_symmetry.space_group_name_H-M   'P 1'
#
loop_
_entity.id
_entity.type
_entity.pdbx_description
1 polymer ?
#
loop_
_entity_poly.entity_id
_entity_poly.type
_entity_poly.pdbx_seq_one_letter_code
_entity_poly.pdbx_strand_id
1 'polypeptide(L)'
;MDRRSFIGFAGLYPVFALLPGFCQAEGGQTPGGKQLVLKGEYGYEKQLIRDLEAGATIDARNASFTVANSRNSNPSETMGCDEGTLPINRYPVVLRNCPGVHFIGGRFDGQVPLTSDWRDTYCNSAALLVRDGSTNATIEGVRTRRCWDAIRFAERADGFHLRGCWFSEVRDDAVENDYLLSGIVEDCLFDGCFSGISVDPASNERDGTGETVRVDRTLIRMHAFLSKGEITHQAPIKAVDQSPRLRITGSVFALTSANMRGLRRLERTWALTVESRDNTLLWLPDEPIPFKFPLPPSGFKVLTGANARDYWNRAYLQWVAAHPDVPRFSDEAL
;
A
#
# COMPACT_ATOMS: atom_id res chain seq x y z
N MET A 1 35.73 -20.33 4.25
CA MET A 1 35.26 -21.57 4.91
C MET A 1 33.75 -21.57 4.85
N ASP A 2 33.24 -22.64 4.28
CA ASP A 2 31.85 -22.90 3.95
C ASP A 2 31.06 -23.35 5.19
N ARG A 3 29.81 -22.90 5.33
CA ARG A 3 28.80 -23.53 6.19
C ARG A 3 27.42 -23.36 5.56
N ARG A 4 27.14 -24.21 4.58
CA ARG A 4 25.78 -24.68 4.32
C ARG A 4 25.37 -25.72 5.38
N SER A 5 24.06 -25.75 5.58
CA SER A 5 23.24 -26.84 6.14
C SER A 5 22.99 -26.82 7.65
N PHE A 6 21.82 -26.33 8.04
CA PHE A 6 20.94 -27.09 8.96
C PHE A 6 19.48 -26.97 8.51
N ILE A 7 18.86 -28.15 8.41
CA ILE A 7 17.47 -28.44 8.08
C ILE A 7 16.57 -28.05 9.26
N GLY A 8 15.31 -27.74 8.95
CA GLY A 8 14.36 -27.11 9.84
C GLY A 8 13.90 -27.93 11.05
N PHE A 9 13.23 -27.21 11.94
CA PHE A 9 12.24 -27.74 12.86
C PHE A 9 11.17 -26.68 13.09
N ALA A 10 9.91 -27.14 13.07
CA ALA A 10 8.75 -26.40 13.50
C ALA A 10 9.01 -25.79 14.89
N GLY A 11 9.00 -24.47 14.97
CA GLY A 11 9.05 -23.71 16.20
C GLY A 11 7.63 -23.32 16.60
N LEU A 12 7.14 -23.97 17.65
CA LEU A 12 5.87 -23.71 18.32
C LEU A 12 5.62 -22.20 18.52
N TYR A 13 4.44 -21.76 18.10
CA TYR A 13 3.85 -20.51 18.56
C TYR A 13 3.77 -20.51 20.09
N PRO A 14 4.32 -19.51 20.80
CA PRO A 14 3.91 -19.30 22.17
C PRO A 14 2.50 -18.69 22.12
N VAL A 15 1.52 -19.49 22.57
CA VAL A 15 0.24 -19.01 23.05
C VAL A 15 0.53 -18.12 24.25
N PHE A 16 0.71 -16.82 24.03
CA PHE A 16 0.67 -15.86 25.12
C PHE A 16 -0.79 -15.57 25.43
N ALA A 17 -1.18 -16.06 26.61
CA ALA A 17 -2.44 -15.79 27.27
C ALA A 17 -2.73 -14.29 27.26
N LEU A 18 -3.87 -13.92 26.68
CA LEU A 18 -4.54 -12.65 26.89
C LEU A 18 -4.90 -12.54 28.37
N LEU A 19 -4.16 -11.76 29.13
CA LEU A 19 -4.64 -11.24 30.41
C LEU A 19 -5.41 -9.94 30.15
N PRO A 20 -6.63 -9.78 30.71
CA PRO A 20 -7.52 -8.69 30.37
C PRO A 20 -7.08 -7.42 31.11
N GLY A 21 -6.37 -6.55 30.41
CA GLY A 21 -6.24 -5.15 30.81
C GLY A 21 -7.53 -4.42 30.47
N PHE A 22 -8.51 -4.43 31.38
CA PHE A 22 -9.66 -3.54 31.32
C PHE A 22 -9.17 -2.09 31.48
N CYS A 23 -9.08 -1.37 30.38
CA CYS A 23 -9.39 0.06 30.36
C CYS A 23 -10.69 0.19 29.57
N GLN A 24 -11.78 0.47 30.30
CA GLN A 24 -13.03 0.90 29.70
C GLN A 24 -12.71 2.13 28.84
N ALA A 25 -12.90 2.00 27.53
CA ALA A 25 -13.23 3.14 26.71
C ALA A 25 -14.55 3.68 27.26
N GLU A 26 -14.52 4.80 27.95
CA GLU A 26 -15.71 5.60 28.14
C GLU A 26 -16.29 5.92 26.75
N GLY A 27 -17.47 5.38 26.47
CA GLY A 27 -18.37 5.91 25.46
C GLY A 27 -17.94 5.78 24.00
N GLY A 28 -17.58 4.58 23.53
CA GLY A 28 -17.65 4.29 22.10
C GLY A 28 -19.12 4.25 21.66
N GLN A 29 -19.72 5.41 21.35
CA GLN A 29 -20.97 5.47 20.61
C GLN A 29 -20.74 4.74 19.29
N THR A 30 -21.40 3.59 19.08
CA THR A 30 -21.68 3.10 17.74
C THR A 30 -22.46 4.23 17.05
N PRO A 31 -21.93 4.90 16.02
CA PRO A 31 -22.68 5.95 15.36
C PRO A 31 -23.90 5.29 14.73
N GLY A 32 -25.08 5.50 15.32
CA GLY A 32 -26.33 5.15 14.67
C GLY A 32 -26.53 6.09 13.50
N GLY A 33 -26.47 5.56 12.27
CA GLY A 33 -26.76 6.32 11.06
C GLY A 33 -25.87 5.97 9.87
N LYS A 34 -26.33 6.35 8.69
CA LYS A 34 -25.62 6.14 7.41
C LYS A 34 -24.40 7.03 7.21
N GLN A 35 -24.06 7.90 8.17
CA GLN A 35 -22.95 8.83 8.04
C GLN A 35 -22.19 9.02 9.36
N LEU A 36 -20.88 8.86 9.30
CA LEU A 36 -19.91 9.21 10.34
C LEU A 36 -19.02 10.32 9.79
N VAL A 37 -18.82 11.40 10.54
CA VAL A 37 -17.92 12.50 10.15
C VAL A 37 -16.72 12.52 11.09
N LEU A 38 -15.52 12.36 10.52
CA LEU A 38 -14.25 12.53 11.21
C LEU A 38 -13.71 13.93 10.91
N LYS A 39 -13.26 14.65 11.93
CA LYS A 39 -12.77 16.03 11.77
C LYS A 39 -11.66 16.35 12.77
N GLY A 40 -10.74 17.20 12.35
CA GLY A 40 -9.61 17.64 13.16
C GLY A 40 -8.41 16.71 13.06
N GLU A 41 -7.41 16.98 13.89
CA GLU A 41 -6.15 16.25 13.91
C GLU A 41 -6.21 15.18 15.01
N TYR A 42 -6.24 13.89 14.62
CA TYR A 42 -6.27 12.76 15.56
C TYR A 42 -4.87 12.40 16.08
N GLY A 43 -3.80 12.82 15.38
CA GLY A 43 -2.43 12.50 15.76
C GLY A 43 -2.20 10.99 15.90
N TYR A 44 -1.76 10.56 17.08
CA TYR A 44 -1.52 9.14 17.41
C TYR A 44 -2.77 8.38 17.89
N GLU A 45 -3.94 9.02 17.92
CA GLU A 45 -5.18 8.38 18.35
C GLU A 45 -5.71 7.46 17.24
N LYS A 46 -5.84 6.17 17.58
CA LYS A 46 -6.39 5.16 16.68
C LYS A 46 -7.93 5.25 16.63
N GLN A 47 -8.46 5.34 15.41
CA GLN A 47 -9.88 5.22 15.11
C GLN A 47 -10.21 3.78 14.70
N LEU A 48 -10.80 3.03 15.63
CA LEU A 48 -11.36 1.71 15.37
C LEU A 48 -12.85 1.84 15.08
N ILE A 49 -13.22 1.82 13.80
CA ILE A 49 -14.59 1.96 13.34
C ILE A 49 -15.12 0.58 12.99
N ARG A 50 -16.28 0.24 13.56
CA ARG A 50 -16.85 -1.10 13.42
C ARG A 50 -18.35 -1.11 13.34
N ASP A 51 -18.89 -2.19 12.75
CA ASP A 51 -20.31 -2.56 12.82
C ASP A 51 -21.24 -1.42 12.33
N LEU A 52 -20.80 -0.71 11.29
CA LEU A 52 -21.62 0.33 10.65
C LEU A 52 -22.73 -0.32 9.82
N GLU A 53 -23.82 0.41 9.64
CA GLU A 53 -24.87 0.03 8.68
C GLU A 53 -24.26 -0.17 7.28
N ALA A 54 -24.78 -1.16 6.56
CA ALA A 54 -24.32 -1.43 5.21
C ALA A 54 -24.48 -0.19 4.31
N GLY A 55 -23.43 0.17 3.58
CA GLY A 55 -23.45 1.37 2.73
C GLY A 55 -23.22 2.69 3.48
N ALA A 56 -22.84 2.66 4.76
CA ALA A 56 -22.55 3.89 5.50
C ALA A 56 -21.36 4.66 4.91
N THR A 57 -21.42 5.99 5.00
CA THR A 57 -20.33 6.89 4.60
C THR A 57 -19.52 7.32 5.81
N ILE A 58 -18.19 7.26 5.70
CA ILE A 58 -17.26 7.90 6.63
C ILE A 58 -16.64 9.10 5.90
N ASP A 59 -17.04 10.31 6.29
CA ASP A 59 -16.48 11.54 5.74
C ASP A 59 -15.29 11.99 6.58
N ALA A 60 -14.08 11.80 6.06
CA ALA A 60 -12.81 12.13 6.69
C ALA A 60 -12.08 13.27 5.96
N ARG A 61 -12.73 14.01 5.06
CA ARG A 61 -12.08 15.08 4.27
C ARG A 61 -11.38 16.14 5.13
N ASN A 62 -11.90 16.38 6.33
CA ASN A 62 -11.35 17.35 7.29
C ASN A 62 -10.63 16.67 8.47
N ALA A 63 -10.25 15.40 8.33
CA ALA A 63 -9.52 14.64 9.34
C ALA A 63 -8.07 14.41 8.95
N SER A 64 -7.18 14.42 9.94
CA SER A 64 -5.81 13.97 9.79
C SER A 64 -5.41 12.91 10.81
N PHE A 65 -4.44 12.09 10.46
CA PHE A 65 -3.92 11.00 11.27
C PHE A 65 -2.40 10.93 11.18
N THR A 66 -1.73 10.55 12.26
CA THR A 66 -0.29 10.26 12.24
C THR A 66 -0.07 8.76 12.11
N VAL A 67 0.72 8.34 11.12
CA VAL A 67 1.20 6.95 10.98
C VAL A 67 2.60 6.86 11.57
N ALA A 68 2.80 6.01 12.59
CA ALA A 68 4.12 5.81 13.19
C ALA A 68 4.33 4.33 13.52
N ASN A 69 5.25 3.68 12.82
CA ASN A 69 5.47 2.25 12.95
C ASN A 69 6.54 1.89 13.99
N SER A 70 7.41 2.84 14.33
CA SER A 70 8.58 2.63 15.19
C SER A 70 8.62 3.56 16.41
N ARG A 71 9.19 3.06 17.51
CA ARG A 71 9.47 3.77 18.76
C ARG A 71 10.79 4.55 18.74
N ASN A 72 11.52 4.53 17.63
CA ASN A 72 12.71 5.33 17.40
C ASN A 72 12.74 5.83 15.94
N SER A 73 13.50 6.89 15.68
CA SER A 73 13.56 7.52 14.35
C SER A 73 14.58 6.89 13.42
N ASN A 74 15.41 5.96 13.90
CA ASN A 74 16.48 5.34 13.11
C ASN A 74 16.69 3.86 13.51
N PRO A 75 15.74 2.96 13.17
CA PRO A 75 15.89 1.55 13.46
C PRO A 75 17.12 0.97 12.78
N SER A 76 17.79 0.04 13.45
CA SER A 76 19.01 -0.61 12.99
C SER A 76 19.07 -2.06 13.46
N GLU A 77 20.05 -2.81 12.98
CA GLU A 77 20.31 -4.19 13.42
C GLU A 77 20.44 -4.34 14.95
N THR A 78 20.94 -3.31 15.64
CA THR A 78 21.12 -3.32 17.11
C THR A 78 19.98 -2.67 17.89
N MET A 79 19.10 -1.94 17.23
CA MET A 79 17.96 -1.25 17.86
C MET A 79 16.75 -1.38 16.96
N GLY A 80 15.92 -2.38 17.25
CA GLY A 80 14.75 -2.68 16.45
C GLY A 80 13.69 -1.58 16.49
N CYS A 81 12.70 -1.67 15.60
CA CYS A 81 11.64 -0.67 15.52
C CYS A 81 10.76 -0.57 16.79
N ASP A 82 10.72 -1.59 17.65
CA ASP A 82 10.00 -1.59 18.94
C ASP A 82 10.83 -1.03 20.11
N GLU A 83 12.07 -0.60 19.88
CA GLU A 83 12.92 -0.03 20.93
C GLU A 83 12.86 1.50 20.92
N GLY A 84 12.89 2.14 22.10
CA GLY A 84 12.83 3.59 22.26
C GLY A 84 11.52 4.10 22.88
N THR A 85 11.32 5.41 22.85
CA THR A 85 10.25 6.10 23.59
C THR A 85 9.31 6.93 22.70
N LEU A 86 9.51 6.94 21.38
CA LEU A 86 8.62 7.67 20.48
C LEU A 86 7.21 7.03 20.49
N PRO A 87 6.15 7.85 20.35
CA PRO A 87 4.79 7.36 20.20
C PRO A 87 4.63 6.55 18.90
N ILE A 88 3.74 5.56 18.95
CA ILE A 88 3.42 4.70 17.80
C ILE A 88 1.94 4.80 17.46
N ASN A 89 1.64 4.69 16.18
CA ASN A 89 0.30 4.51 15.66
C ASN A 89 0.38 3.70 14.37
N ARG A 90 0.44 2.37 14.53
CA ARG A 90 0.64 1.41 13.43
C ARG A 90 -0.58 1.25 12.54
N TYR A 91 -1.76 1.57 13.06
CA TYR A 91 -3.02 1.42 12.34
C TYR A 91 -3.95 2.55 12.75
N PRO A 92 -3.72 3.79 12.26
CA PRO A 92 -4.49 4.95 12.68
C PRO A 92 -5.97 4.82 12.40
N VAL A 93 -6.35 4.20 11.27
CA VAL A 93 -7.75 3.88 10.97
C VAL A 93 -7.89 2.39 10.68
N VAL A 94 -8.87 1.76 11.33
CA VAL A 94 -9.24 0.37 11.09
C VAL A 94 -10.75 0.26 10.90
N LEU A 95 -11.17 -0.30 9.77
CA LEU A 95 -12.58 -0.60 9.46
C LEU A 95 -12.84 -2.10 9.66
N ARG A 96 -13.89 -2.44 10.41
CA ARG A 96 -14.29 -3.82 10.71
C ARG A 96 -15.80 -4.01 10.58
N ASN A 97 -16.25 -5.06 9.90
CA ASN A 97 -17.67 -5.35 9.68
C ASN A 97 -18.44 -4.10 9.16
N CYS A 98 -17.86 -3.35 8.23
CA CYS A 98 -18.49 -2.18 7.61
C CYS A 98 -18.80 -2.48 6.12
N PRO A 99 -19.77 -3.37 5.81
CA PRO A 99 -20.04 -3.76 4.43
C PRO A 99 -20.53 -2.58 3.59
N GLY A 100 -20.01 -2.43 2.38
CA GLY A 100 -20.36 -1.36 1.46
C GLY A 100 -19.93 0.04 1.93
N VAL A 101 -19.07 0.14 2.95
CA VAL A 101 -18.69 1.45 3.51
C VAL A 101 -18.00 2.33 2.47
N HIS A 102 -18.33 3.62 2.45
CA HIS A 102 -17.66 4.61 1.63
C HIS A 102 -16.83 5.55 2.51
N PHE A 103 -15.52 5.35 2.55
CA PHE A 103 -14.58 6.20 3.26
C PHE A 103 -14.05 7.29 2.32
N ILE A 104 -14.28 8.56 2.65
CA ILE A 104 -13.97 9.69 1.77
C ILE A 104 -12.95 10.62 2.43
N GLY A 105 -11.86 10.92 1.73
CA GLY A 105 -10.83 11.85 2.16
C GLY A 105 -9.95 11.28 3.26
N GLY A 106 -9.35 12.15 4.07
CA GLY A 106 -8.43 11.77 5.15
C GLY A 106 -6.97 11.96 4.75
N ARG A 107 -6.23 12.65 5.61
CA ARG A 107 -4.80 12.94 5.44
C ARG A 107 -3.98 12.15 6.46
N PHE A 108 -3.15 11.23 6.00
CA PHE A 108 -2.30 10.40 6.84
C PHE A 108 -0.84 10.86 6.72
N ASP A 109 -0.34 11.56 7.74
CA ASP A 109 1.05 12.00 7.81
C ASP A 109 1.90 10.97 8.52
N GLY A 110 2.75 10.30 7.77
CA GLY A 110 3.61 9.26 8.30
C GLY A 110 4.96 9.77 8.80
N GLN A 111 5.49 9.01 9.76
CA GLN A 111 6.79 9.18 10.37
C GLN A 111 7.66 7.92 10.21
N VAL A 112 7.32 7.04 9.25
CA VAL A 112 8.10 5.84 8.98
C VAL A 112 9.48 6.26 8.44
N PRO A 113 10.58 5.79 9.04
CA PRO A 113 11.93 6.11 8.60
C PRO A 113 12.18 5.71 7.13
N LEU A 114 12.71 6.66 6.35
CA LEU A 114 12.97 6.49 4.91
C LEU A 114 14.41 6.07 4.59
N THR A 115 15.34 6.28 5.52
CA THR A 115 16.78 6.09 5.29
C THR A 115 17.35 4.82 5.91
N SER A 116 16.74 4.29 6.98
CA SER A 116 17.14 3.04 7.60
C SER A 116 16.86 1.84 6.68
N ASP A 117 17.55 0.72 6.90
CA ASP A 117 17.32 -0.48 6.11
C ASP A 117 15.87 -0.96 6.30
N TRP A 118 15.23 -1.40 5.21
CA TRP A 118 13.90 -1.99 5.21
C TRP A 118 13.75 -3.07 6.28
N ARG A 119 14.75 -3.95 6.45
CA ARG A 119 14.72 -5.04 7.43
C ARG A 119 14.61 -4.53 8.86
N ASP A 120 15.32 -3.46 9.17
CA ASP A 120 15.43 -2.94 10.52
C ASP A 120 14.25 -2.00 10.85
N THR A 121 13.73 -1.33 9.82
CA THR A 121 12.52 -0.48 9.89
C THR A 121 11.23 -1.29 9.99
N TYR A 122 11.27 -2.58 9.66
CA TYR A 122 10.10 -3.45 9.58
C TYR A 122 9.39 -3.57 10.92
N CYS A 123 8.30 -2.82 11.04
CA CYS A 123 7.27 -2.95 12.06
C CYS A 123 5.93 -2.88 11.34
N ASN A 124 5.19 -3.98 11.37
CA ASN A 124 3.99 -4.13 10.55
C ASN A 124 2.96 -3.02 10.85
N SER A 125 2.55 -2.26 9.83
CA SER A 125 1.63 -1.12 9.97
C SER A 125 1.00 -0.76 8.62
N ALA A 126 -0.17 -0.13 8.67
CA ALA A 126 -0.84 0.43 7.49
C ALA A 126 -1.53 1.74 7.88
N ALA A 127 -1.62 2.71 6.98
CA ALA A 127 -2.33 3.96 7.26
C ALA A 127 -3.83 3.72 7.45
N LEU A 128 -4.43 2.91 6.57
CA LEU A 128 -5.82 2.47 6.68
C LEU A 128 -5.92 0.95 6.48
N LEU A 129 -6.53 0.26 7.43
CA LEU A 129 -6.77 -1.18 7.38
C LEU A 129 -8.27 -1.47 7.24
N VAL A 130 -8.66 -2.08 6.12
CA VAL A 130 -10.02 -2.57 5.87
C VAL A 130 -10.04 -4.08 6.07
N ARG A 131 -10.85 -4.57 6.99
CA ARG A 131 -10.89 -6.00 7.30
C ARG A 131 -12.21 -6.48 7.88
N ASP A 132 -12.22 -7.77 8.20
CA ASP A 132 -13.23 -8.49 8.95
C ASP A 132 -14.64 -8.23 8.41
N GLY A 133 -14.92 -8.60 7.16
CA GLY A 133 -16.28 -8.51 6.60
C GLY A 133 -16.70 -7.12 6.12
N SER A 134 -15.76 -6.18 5.99
CA SER A 134 -15.97 -4.88 5.34
C SER A 134 -15.92 -5.02 3.79
N THR A 135 -16.75 -5.91 3.25
CA THR A 135 -16.82 -6.21 1.81
C THR A 135 -17.33 -5.00 1.02
N ASN A 136 -16.97 -4.90 -0.27
CA ASN A 136 -17.38 -3.82 -1.17
C ASN A 136 -17.07 -2.41 -0.64
N ALA A 137 -16.03 -2.26 0.19
CA ALA A 137 -15.62 -0.97 0.71
C ALA A 137 -15.07 -0.08 -0.42
N THR A 138 -15.54 1.17 -0.47
CA THR A 138 -14.98 2.20 -1.33
C THR A 138 -14.10 3.14 -0.51
N ILE A 139 -12.84 3.27 -0.89
CA ILE A 139 -11.87 4.18 -0.29
C ILE A 139 -11.55 5.25 -1.34
N GLU A 140 -11.95 6.49 -1.08
CA GLU A 140 -11.91 7.58 -2.07
C GLU A 140 -11.14 8.79 -1.56
N GLY A 141 -10.27 9.36 -2.38
CA GLY A 141 -9.68 10.68 -2.11
C GLY A 141 -8.70 10.73 -0.93
N VAL A 142 -8.19 9.58 -0.47
CA VAL A 142 -7.24 9.51 0.65
C VAL A 142 -5.87 10.04 0.21
N ARG A 143 -5.22 10.83 1.08
CA ARG A 143 -3.81 11.24 0.94
C ARG A 143 -2.97 10.57 2.03
N THR A 144 -1.96 9.77 1.67
CA THR A 144 -1.03 9.16 2.65
C THR A 144 0.43 9.38 2.27
N ARG A 145 1.29 9.70 3.25
CA ARG A 145 2.74 9.74 3.01
C ARG A 145 3.54 9.06 4.09
N ARG A 146 4.76 8.62 3.77
CA ARG A 146 5.77 8.12 4.73
C ARG A 146 5.22 7.05 5.67
N CYS A 147 4.46 6.14 5.11
CA CYS A 147 3.87 5.01 5.82
C CYS A 147 4.59 3.70 5.44
N TRP A 148 4.29 2.62 6.17
CA TRP A 148 4.79 1.30 5.82
C TRP A 148 3.99 0.77 4.64
N ASP A 149 2.73 0.38 4.89
CA ASP A 149 1.71 0.23 3.86
C ASP A 149 0.76 1.42 3.87
N ALA A 150 0.25 1.83 2.71
CA ALA A 150 -0.75 2.89 2.66
C ALA A 150 -2.14 2.32 2.99
N ILE A 151 -2.70 1.47 2.13
CA ILE A 151 -4.00 0.83 2.37
C ILE A 151 -3.84 -0.68 2.38
N ARG A 152 -4.36 -1.34 3.42
CA ARG A 152 -4.42 -2.80 3.50
C ARG A 152 -5.85 -3.29 3.44
N PHE A 153 -6.13 -4.22 2.52
CA PHE A 153 -7.36 -4.99 2.46
C PHE A 153 -7.09 -6.42 2.96
N ALA A 154 -7.80 -6.84 4.00
CA ALA A 154 -7.61 -8.12 4.65
C ALA A 154 -8.95 -8.79 5.00
N GLU A 155 -8.92 -10.07 5.38
CA GLU A 155 -10.03 -10.86 5.93
C GLU A 155 -11.45 -10.46 5.49
N ARG A 156 -11.91 -11.02 4.36
CA ARG A 156 -13.28 -10.79 3.85
C ARG A 156 -13.56 -9.31 3.54
N ALA A 157 -12.61 -8.64 2.88
CA ALA A 157 -12.77 -7.28 2.34
C ALA A 157 -12.88 -7.30 0.80
N ASP A 158 -13.40 -8.40 0.25
CA ASP A 158 -13.57 -8.63 -1.19
C ASP A 158 -14.43 -7.56 -1.86
N GLY A 159 -14.16 -7.31 -3.14
CA GLY A 159 -14.88 -6.32 -3.94
C GLY A 159 -14.50 -4.88 -3.63
N PHE A 160 -13.33 -4.62 -3.04
CA PHE A 160 -12.91 -3.27 -2.69
C PHE A 160 -12.78 -2.35 -3.91
N HIS A 161 -12.98 -1.05 -3.70
CA HIS A 161 -12.75 -0.01 -4.71
C HIS A 161 -11.90 1.10 -4.12
N LEU A 162 -10.65 1.21 -4.56
CA LEU A 162 -9.76 2.32 -4.25
C LEU A 162 -9.79 3.32 -5.40
N ARG A 163 -10.16 4.58 -5.13
CA ARG A 163 -10.36 5.59 -6.17
C ARG A 163 -9.76 6.95 -5.82
N GLY A 164 -9.09 7.59 -6.78
CA GLY A 164 -8.70 9.00 -6.62
C GLY A 164 -7.75 9.26 -5.45
N CYS A 165 -6.99 8.24 -5.01
CA CYS A 165 -6.13 8.34 -3.85
C CYS A 165 -4.69 8.70 -4.24
N TRP A 166 -3.98 9.42 -3.36
CA TRP A 166 -2.58 9.78 -3.56
C TRP A 166 -1.69 9.30 -2.41
N PHE A 167 -0.82 8.34 -2.72
CA PHE A 167 0.16 7.77 -1.79
C PHE A 167 1.57 8.18 -2.17
N SER A 168 2.42 8.51 -1.20
CA SER A 168 3.83 8.85 -1.45
C SER A 168 4.76 8.29 -0.39
N GLU A 169 6.01 8.02 -0.77
CA GLU A 169 7.07 7.63 0.17
C GLU A 169 6.68 6.38 1.00
N VAL A 170 6.02 5.42 0.35
CA VAL A 170 5.51 4.19 0.97
C VAL A 170 6.65 3.16 1.03
N ARG A 171 6.95 2.66 2.23
CA ARG A 171 8.15 1.84 2.50
C ARG A 171 7.98 0.35 2.20
N ASP A 172 6.75 -0.11 2.05
CA ASP A 172 6.43 -1.45 1.57
C ASP A 172 5.35 -1.36 0.48
N ASP A 173 4.07 -1.67 0.76
CA ASP A 173 3.01 -1.72 -0.26
C ASP A 173 2.10 -0.49 -0.26
N ALA A 174 1.94 0.17 -1.42
CA ALA A 174 0.92 1.20 -1.59
C ALA A 174 -0.50 0.62 -1.39
N VAL A 175 -0.73 -0.59 -1.90
CA VAL A 175 -1.92 -1.38 -1.62
C VAL A 175 -1.51 -2.80 -1.26
N GLU A 176 -1.81 -3.24 -0.06
CA GLU A 176 -1.60 -4.62 0.37
C GLU A 176 -2.90 -5.42 0.24
N ASN A 177 -2.86 -6.46 -0.59
CA ASN A 177 -3.94 -7.43 -0.79
C ASN A 177 -3.38 -8.87 -0.74
N ASP A 178 -2.65 -9.16 0.34
CA ASP A 178 -2.06 -10.49 0.60
C ASP A 178 -3.12 -11.55 0.95
N TYR A 179 -4.40 -11.12 1.05
CA TYR A 179 -5.57 -11.98 1.18
C TYR A 179 -6.12 -12.46 -0.17
N LEU A 180 -5.56 -11.99 -1.28
CA LEU A 180 -5.90 -12.36 -2.65
C LEU A 180 -7.35 -12.04 -3.04
N LEU A 181 -7.87 -10.94 -2.53
CA LEU A 181 -9.25 -10.49 -2.71
C LEU A 181 -9.45 -9.91 -4.12
N SER A 182 -10.67 -9.95 -4.66
CA SER A 182 -11.03 -9.14 -5.83
C SER A 182 -11.19 -7.66 -5.48
N GLY A 183 -10.93 -6.78 -6.46
CA GLY A 183 -11.12 -5.35 -6.27
C GLY A 183 -10.66 -4.48 -7.44
N ILE A 184 -10.80 -3.18 -7.27
CA ILE A 184 -10.50 -2.15 -8.27
C ILE A 184 -9.58 -1.11 -7.64
N VAL A 185 -8.48 -0.80 -8.32
CA VAL A 185 -7.64 0.38 -8.08
C VAL A 185 -7.79 1.28 -9.30
N GLU A 186 -8.39 2.45 -9.12
CA GLU A 186 -8.79 3.33 -10.20
C GLU A 186 -8.34 4.77 -9.97
N ASP A 187 -7.76 5.39 -11.01
CA ASP A 187 -7.47 6.83 -11.03
C ASP A 187 -6.65 7.29 -9.81
N CYS A 188 -5.69 6.47 -9.37
CA CYS A 188 -4.85 6.76 -8.22
C CYS A 188 -3.45 7.22 -8.64
N LEU A 189 -2.76 7.92 -7.72
CA LEU A 189 -1.37 8.33 -7.84
C LEU A 189 -0.54 7.70 -6.72
N PHE A 190 0.29 6.73 -7.06
CA PHE A 190 1.30 6.15 -6.17
C PHE A 190 2.65 6.73 -6.56
N ASP A 191 3.14 7.67 -5.76
CA ASP A 191 4.33 8.45 -6.06
C ASP A 191 5.47 8.16 -5.10
N GLY A 192 6.29 7.19 -5.48
CA GLY A 192 7.49 6.83 -4.74
C GLY A 192 7.26 5.73 -3.71
N CYS A 193 6.77 4.58 -4.18
CA CYS A 193 6.48 3.41 -3.35
C CYS A 193 7.55 2.33 -3.53
N PHE A 194 7.94 1.62 -2.47
CA PHE A 194 8.86 0.48 -2.57
C PHE A 194 8.25 -0.67 -3.38
N SER A 195 6.96 -0.91 -3.17
CA SER A 195 6.08 -1.81 -3.92
C SER A 195 4.75 -1.09 -4.19
N GLY A 196 4.14 -1.31 -5.36
CA GLY A 196 2.87 -0.67 -5.71
C GLY A 196 1.70 -1.43 -5.10
N ILE A 197 1.29 -2.53 -5.73
CA ILE A 197 0.17 -3.37 -5.27
C ILE A 197 0.72 -4.76 -4.93
N SER A 198 0.53 -5.24 -3.71
CA SER A 198 0.79 -6.63 -3.36
C SER A 198 -0.46 -7.48 -3.57
N VAL A 199 -0.30 -8.54 -4.34
CA VAL A 199 -1.20 -9.68 -4.40
C VAL A 199 -0.41 -10.97 -4.14
N ASP A 200 0.62 -10.88 -3.30
CA ASP A 200 1.49 -11.98 -2.87
C ASP A 200 0.90 -12.57 -1.57
N PRO A 201 0.51 -13.85 -1.51
CA PRO A 201 -0.27 -14.35 -0.40
C PRO A 201 0.50 -14.33 0.94
N ALA A 202 -0.18 -13.88 1.99
CA ALA A 202 0.35 -13.93 3.36
C ALA A 202 0.58 -15.37 3.86
N SER A 203 -0.04 -16.36 3.22
CA SER A 203 0.18 -17.79 3.49
C SER A 203 -0.01 -18.65 2.24
N ASN A 204 0.74 -19.75 2.15
CA ASN A 204 0.72 -20.66 0.99
C ASN A 204 -0.62 -21.42 0.79
N GLU A 205 -1.55 -21.32 1.74
CA GLU A 205 -2.87 -21.97 1.66
C GLU A 205 -3.90 -21.13 0.90
N ARG A 206 -3.60 -19.86 0.61
CA ARG A 206 -4.49 -18.96 -0.11
C ARG A 206 -4.35 -19.16 -1.62
N ASP A 207 -5.49 -19.17 -2.29
CA ASP A 207 -5.58 -19.24 -3.74
C ASP A 207 -6.57 -18.18 -4.23
N GLY A 208 -6.06 -17.20 -4.98
CA GLY A 208 -6.83 -16.12 -5.58
C GLY A 208 -7.01 -16.29 -7.08
N THR A 209 -6.64 -17.43 -7.67
CA THR A 209 -6.65 -17.61 -9.14
C THR A 209 -8.04 -17.45 -9.78
N GLY A 210 -9.11 -17.58 -9.00
CA GLY A 210 -10.50 -17.30 -9.40
C GLY A 210 -10.92 -15.83 -9.31
N GLU A 211 -10.12 -14.98 -8.65
CA GLU A 211 -10.40 -13.57 -8.43
C GLU A 211 -9.79 -12.68 -9.52
N THR A 212 -10.23 -11.43 -9.59
CA THR A 212 -9.67 -10.41 -10.47
C THR A 212 -9.41 -9.12 -9.73
N VAL A 213 -8.23 -8.55 -9.95
CA VAL A 213 -7.89 -7.17 -9.57
C VAL A 213 -7.78 -6.32 -10.83
N ARG A 214 -8.54 -5.23 -10.88
CA ARG A 214 -8.46 -4.23 -11.94
C ARG A 214 -7.59 -3.06 -11.51
N VAL A 215 -6.65 -2.68 -12.37
CA VAL A 215 -5.83 -1.47 -12.24
C VAL A 215 -6.12 -0.58 -13.43
N ASP A 216 -6.81 0.53 -13.20
CA ASP A 216 -7.30 1.40 -14.26
C ASP A 216 -6.86 2.85 -14.05
N ARG A 217 -6.35 3.49 -15.11
CA ARG A 217 -5.92 4.90 -15.12
C ARG A 217 -5.04 5.29 -13.91
N THR A 218 -4.26 4.34 -13.40
CA THR A 218 -3.48 4.54 -12.17
C THR A 218 -2.02 4.79 -12.51
N LEU A 219 -1.42 5.78 -11.86
CA LEU A 219 -0.01 6.15 -11.99
C LEU A 219 0.78 5.52 -10.84
N ILE A 220 1.76 4.67 -11.14
CA ILE A 220 2.57 3.97 -10.14
C ILE A 220 4.05 4.26 -10.40
N ARG A 221 4.66 5.16 -9.64
CA ARG A 221 6.11 5.38 -9.61
C ARG A 221 6.73 4.65 -8.42
N MET A 222 7.65 3.77 -8.75
CA MET A 222 8.46 3.03 -7.78
C MET A 222 9.52 3.95 -7.19
N HIS A 223 9.97 3.68 -5.97
CA HIS A 223 11.12 4.34 -5.36
C HIS A 223 12.05 3.33 -4.71
N ALA A 224 13.33 3.44 -5.02
CA ALA A 224 14.34 2.58 -4.43
C ALA A 224 14.69 3.06 -3.01
N PHE A 225 14.56 2.19 -2.03
CA PHE A 225 14.97 2.42 -0.66
C PHE A 225 16.09 1.46 -0.28
N LEU A 226 16.79 1.73 0.83
CA LEU A 226 17.72 0.77 1.42
C LEU A 226 16.92 -0.45 1.90
N SER A 227 17.26 -1.62 1.36
CA SER A 227 16.64 -2.91 1.70
C SER A 227 17.69 -4.01 1.65
N LYS A 228 17.96 -4.61 2.82
CA LYS A 228 18.92 -5.71 3.00
C LYS A 228 20.31 -5.37 2.41
N GLY A 229 20.78 -4.15 2.69
CA GLY A 229 22.08 -3.63 2.28
C GLY A 229 22.14 -3.03 0.87
N GLU A 230 21.02 -2.99 0.13
CA GLU A 230 20.99 -2.53 -1.26
C GLU A 230 19.94 -1.45 -1.47
N ILE A 231 20.25 -0.42 -2.28
CA ILE A 231 19.24 0.54 -2.76
C ILE A 231 18.47 -0.12 -3.91
N THR A 232 17.20 -0.45 -3.66
CA THR A 232 16.35 -1.23 -4.59
C THR A 232 14.87 -0.94 -4.35
N HIS A 233 14.02 -1.32 -5.30
CA HIS A 233 12.58 -1.46 -5.10
C HIS A 233 12.08 -2.87 -5.50
N GLN A 234 10.80 -3.15 -5.22
CA GLN A 234 10.09 -4.35 -5.68
C GLN A 234 9.41 -4.09 -7.03
N ALA A 235 8.60 -5.05 -7.48
CA ALA A 235 7.77 -4.90 -8.67
C ALA A 235 6.60 -3.92 -8.40
N PRO A 236 6.12 -3.18 -9.41
CA PRO A 236 4.95 -2.33 -9.26
C PRO A 236 3.67 -3.08 -8.88
N ILE A 237 3.56 -4.34 -9.29
CA ILE A 237 2.61 -5.28 -8.73
C ILE A 237 3.43 -6.51 -8.29
N LYS A 238 3.30 -6.93 -7.04
CA LYS A 238 3.93 -8.15 -6.52
C LYS A 238 2.95 -9.31 -6.67
N ALA A 239 3.21 -10.20 -7.62
CA ALA A 239 2.37 -11.36 -7.88
C ALA A 239 3.15 -12.68 -7.88
N VAL A 240 2.43 -13.77 -7.62
CA VAL A 240 2.86 -15.18 -7.66
C VAL A 240 1.80 -16.01 -8.40
N ASP A 241 2.04 -17.31 -8.60
CA ASP A 241 1.14 -18.16 -9.41
C ASP A 241 -0.28 -18.28 -8.83
N GLN A 242 -0.44 -18.15 -7.51
CA GLN A 242 -1.71 -18.17 -6.79
C GLN A 242 -2.46 -16.82 -6.82
N SER A 243 -1.85 -15.76 -7.33
CA SER A 243 -2.45 -14.42 -7.29
C SER A 243 -3.68 -14.29 -8.21
N PRO A 244 -4.56 -13.30 -7.94
CA PRO A 244 -5.65 -12.93 -8.83
C PRO A 244 -5.20 -12.61 -10.26
N ARG A 245 -6.12 -12.78 -11.21
CA ARG A 245 -5.94 -12.29 -12.58
C ARG A 245 -5.92 -10.77 -12.59
N LEU A 246 -5.12 -10.19 -13.47
CA LEU A 246 -4.95 -8.73 -13.56
C LEU A 246 -5.58 -8.19 -14.83
N ARG A 247 -6.38 -7.13 -14.68
CA ARG A 247 -6.85 -6.31 -15.80
C ARG A 247 -6.23 -4.93 -15.67
N ILE A 248 -5.34 -4.57 -16.58
CA ILE A 248 -4.54 -3.36 -16.49
C ILE A 248 -4.87 -2.46 -17.69
N THR A 249 -5.45 -1.29 -17.45
CA THR A 249 -5.89 -0.40 -18.52
C THR A 249 -5.50 1.05 -18.26
N GLY A 250 -5.04 1.76 -19.29
CA GLY A 250 -4.72 3.19 -19.21
C GLY A 250 -3.71 3.57 -18.13
N SER A 251 -2.94 2.61 -17.60
CA SER A 251 -2.14 2.77 -16.39
C SER A 251 -0.66 2.98 -16.72
N VAL A 252 0.03 3.69 -15.84
CA VAL A 252 1.42 4.10 -16.04
C VAL A 252 2.27 3.51 -14.93
N PHE A 253 3.33 2.80 -15.29
CA PHE A 253 4.25 2.17 -14.36
C PHE A 253 5.63 2.78 -14.57
N ALA A 254 6.16 3.49 -13.57
CA ALA A 254 7.44 4.17 -13.66
C ALA A 254 8.46 3.52 -12.72
N LEU A 255 9.50 2.93 -13.30
CA LEU A 255 10.61 2.32 -12.57
C LEU A 255 11.70 3.36 -12.41
N THR A 256 12.18 3.58 -11.19
CA THR A 256 13.18 4.62 -10.86
C THR A 256 14.60 4.09 -10.71
N SER A 257 14.79 2.78 -10.64
CA SER A 257 16.10 2.15 -10.50
C SER A 257 16.24 0.94 -11.41
N ALA A 258 17.44 0.76 -11.97
CA ALA A 258 17.80 -0.46 -12.67
C ALA A 258 17.95 -1.65 -11.71
N ASN A 259 18.27 -1.38 -10.44
CA ASN A 259 18.36 -2.40 -9.40
C ASN A 259 16.97 -2.67 -8.80
N MET A 260 16.40 -3.81 -9.17
CA MET A 260 15.08 -4.24 -8.71
C MET A 260 15.12 -5.72 -8.28
N ARG A 261 14.71 -6.01 -7.05
CA ARG A 261 14.66 -7.38 -6.50
C ARG A 261 13.43 -8.18 -7.01
N GLY A 262 12.40 -7.48 -7.46
CA GLY A 262 11.09 -8.05 -7.82
C GLY A 262 10.97 -8.70 -9.21
N LEU A 263 12.06 -9.03 -9.92
CA LEU A 263 11.99 -9.48 -11.33
C LEU A 263 11.06 -10.67 -11.56
N ARG A 264 11.13 -11.71 -10.71
CA ARG A 264 10.22 -12.88 -10.81
C ARG A 264 8.76 -12.50 -10.58
N ARG A 265 8.50 -11.59 -9.63
CA ARG A 265 7.14 -11.09 -9.35
C ARG A 265 6.61 -10.24 -10.50
N LEU A 266 7.49 -9.50 -11.16
CA LEU A 266 7.15 -8.72 -12.36
C LEU A 266 6.80 -9.64 -13.53
N GLU A 267 7.59 -10.69 -13.76
CA GLU A 267 7.27 -11.72 -14.76
C GLU A 267 5.90 -12.37 -14.49
N ARG A 268 5.60 -12.69 -13.23
CA ARG A 268 4.28 -13.22 -12.85
C ARG A 268 3.15 -12.21 -13.02
N THR A 269 3.38 -10.93 -12.72
CA THR A 269 2.42 -9.86 -13.02
C THR A 269 2.03 -9.88 -14.49
N TRP A 270 3.02 -9.96 -15.39
CA TRP A 270 2.77 -10.02 -16.82
C TRP A 270 2.04 -11.30 -17.23
N ALA A 271 2.43 -12.45 -16.70
CA ALA A 271 1.78 -13.73 -17.00
C ALA A 271 0.31 -13.79 -16.54
N LEU A 272 -0.04 -13.07 -15.46
CA LEU A 272 -1.40 -13.01 -14.92
C LEU A 272 -2.25 -11.88 -15.51
N THR A 273 -1.66 -11.02 -16.34
CA THR A 273 -2.39 -9.95 -17.02
C THR A 273 -3.25 -10.52 -18.14
N VAL A 274 -4.56 -10.60 -17.89
CA VAL A 274 -5.55 -11.14 -18.84
C VAL A 274 -6.17 -10.04 -19.73
N GLU A 275 -6.01 -8.78 -19.35
CA GLU A 275 -6.38 -7.62 -20.15
C GLU A 275 -5.29 -6.55 -20.01
N SER A 276 -4.82 -6.03 -21.15
CA SER A 276 -3.80 -4.99 -21.23
C SER A 276 -4.09 -4.07 -22.41
N ARG A 277 -4.40 -2.80 -22.15
CA ARG A 277 -4.52 -1.76 -23.20
C ARG A 277 -4.10 -0.40 -22.69
N ASP A 278 -3.59 0.42 -23.61
CA ASP A 278 -3.30 1.84 -23.39
C ASP A 278 -2.38 2.12 -22.19
N ASN A 279 -1.56 1.14 -21.81
CA ASN A 279 -0.66 1.22 -20.68
C ASN A 279 0.70 1.78 -21.11
N THR A 280 1.44 2.35 -20.16
CA THR A 280 2.81 2.80 -20.41
C THR A 280 3.76 2.31 -19.31
N LEU A 281 4.87 1.71 -19.71
CA LEU A 281 6.01 1.44 -18.83
C LEU A 281 7.07 2.52 -19.07
N LEU A 282 7.42 3.24 -18.02
CA LEU A 282 8.45 4.28 -18.00
C LEU A 282 9.69 3.74 -17.31
N TRP A 283 10.76 3.57 -18.08
CA TRP A 283 12.08 3.32 -17.55
C TRP A 283 12.78 4.66 -17.32
N LEU A 284 12.74 5.15 -16.08
CA LEU A 284 13.30 6.44 -15.72
C LEU A 284 14.83 6.49 -15.60
N PRO A 285 15.56 5.39 -15.30
CA PRO A 285 17.02 5.40 -15.29
C PRO A 285 17.62 5.78 -16.64
N ASP A 286 18.83 6.33 -16.62
CA ASP A 286 19.60 6.60 -17.84
C ASP A 286 20.31 5.33 -18.35
N GLU A 287 20.55 4.35 -17.48
CA GLU A 287 21.05 3.04 -17.86
C GLU A 287 20.06 2.32 -18.78
N PRO A 288 20.54 1.51 -19.74
CA PRO A 288 19.65 0.74 -20.58
C PRO A 288 18.87 -0.30 -19.77
N ILE A 289 17.66 -0.62 -20.24
CA ILE A 289 16.89 -1.75 -19.71
C ILE A 289 17.76 -3.02 -19.84
N PRO A 290 18.00 -3.77 -18.75
CA PRO A 290 18.78 -4.99 -18.81
C PRO A 290 18.20 -6.01 -19.80
N PHE A 291 19.05 -6.72 -20.54
CA PHE A 291 18.61 -7.69 -21.55
C PHE A 291 17.65 -8.78 -21.01
N LYS A 292 17.82 -9.18 -19.74
CA LYS A 292 16.97 -10.19 -19.07
C LYS A 292 15.77 -9.59 -18.33
N PHE A 293 15.50 -8.30 -18.50
CA PHE A 293 14.38 -7.64 -17.86
C PHE A 293 13.05 -8.16 -18.45
N PRO A 294 12.07 -8.60 -17.63
CA PRO A 294 10.79 -9.07 -18.13
C PRO A 294 9.96 -7.87 -18.62
N LEU A 295 9.94 -7.69 -19.94
CA LEU A 295 9.15 -6.65 -20.59
C LEU A 295 7.65 -6.95 -20.48
N PRO A 296 6.80 -5.91 -20.42
CA PRO A 296 5.36 -6.06 -20.30
C PRO A 296 4.75 -6.70 -21.56
N PRO A 297 3.54 -7.26 -21.45
CA PRO A 297 2.82 -7.83 -22.59
C PRO A 297 2.37 -6.74 -23.58
N SER A 298 1.72 -7.17 -24.66
CA SER A 298 1.05 -6.23 -25.59
C SER A 298 0.08 -5.30 -24.85
N GLY A 299 -0.12 -4.10 -25.40
CA GLY A 299 -0.92 -3.04 -24.75
C GLY A 299 -0.09 -2.08 -23.89
N PHE A 300 1.20 -2.33 -23.71
CA PHE A 300 2.15 -1.38 -23.11
C PHE A 300 2.99 -0.67 -24.17
N LYS A 301 3.09 0.65 -24.05
CA LYS A 301 4.17 1.44 -24.66
C LYS A 301 5.34 1.51 -23.67
N VAL A 302 6.56 1.27 -24.14
CA VAL A 302 7.77 1.46 -23.33
C VAL A 302 8.45 2.77 -23.70
N LEU A 303 8.71 3.62 -22.71
CA LEU A 303 9.51 4.84 -22.83
C LEU A 303 10.74 4.75 -21.94
N THR A 304 11.85 5.36 -22.34
CA THR A 304 13.12 5.35 -21.59
C THR A 304 13.68 6.77 -21.41
N GLY A 305 14.53 6.95 -20.40
CA GLY A 305 15.34 8.15 -20.20
C GLY A 305 14.52 9.44 -20.13
N ALA A 306 14.96 10.48 -20.84
CA ALA A 306 14.31 11.80 -20.84
C ALA A 306 12.82 11.74 -21.24
N ASN A 307 12.48 10.99 -22.30
CA ASN A 307 11.08 10.83 -22.73
C ASN A 307 10.21 10.20 -21.65
N ALA A 308 10.77 9.25 -20.89
CA ALA A 308 10.05 8.61 -19.79
C ALA A 308 9.82 9.58 -18.63
N ARG A 309 10.84 10.37 -18.27
CA ARG A 309 10.76 11.40 -17.22
C ARG A 309 9.77 12.51 -17.59
N ASP A 310 9.81 13.00 -18.82
CA ASP A 310 8.89 14.03 -19.31
C ASP A 310 7.44 13.54 -19.35
N TYR A 311 7.23 12.27 -19.70
CA TYR A 311 5.92 11.65 -19.62
C TYR A 311 5.43 11.59 -18.17
N TRP A 312 6.26 11.08 -17.24
CA TRP A 312 5.89 10.99 -15.82
C TRP A 312 5.51 12.35 -15.26
N ASN A 313 6.36 13.36 -15.43
CA ASN A 313 6.12 14.70 -14.89
C ASN A 313 4.81 15.28 -15.40
N ARG A 314 4.50 15.09 -16.69
CA ARG A 314 3.24 15.55 -17.27
C ARG A 314 2.03 14.79 -16.72
N ALA A 315 2.11 13.47 -16.66
CA ALA A 315 1.02 12.63 -16.14
C ALA A 315 0.73 12.94 -14.66
N TYR A 316 1.78 13.09 -13.86
CA TYR A 316 1.71 13.53 -12.47
C TYR A 316 0.99 14.88 -12.34
N LEU A 317 1.46 15.91 -13.05
CA LEU A 317 0.86 17.25 -12.99
C LEU A 317 -0.61 17.25 -13.46
N GLN A 318 -0.91 16.49 -14.51
CA GLN A 318 -2.28 16.33 -15.00
C GLN A 318 -3.19 15.68 -13.96
N TRP A 319 -2.72 14.60 -13.32
CA TRP A 319 -3.49 13.93 -12.28
C TRP A 319 -3.71 14.85 -11.07
N VAL A 320 -2.66 15.52 -10.59
CA VAL A 320 -2.73 16.47 -9.46
C VAL A 320 -3.71 17.61 -9.76
N ALA A 321 -3.70 18.15 -10.99
CA ALA A 321 -4.64 19.19 -11.41
C ALA A 321 -6.08 18.69 -11.53
N ALA A 322 -6.29 17.43 -11.94
CA ALA A 322 -7.61 16.82 -12.06
C ALA A 322 -8.23 16.42 -10.70
N HIS A 323 -7.42 16.34 -9.63
CA HIS A 323 -7.84 15.91 -8.30
C HIS A 323 -7.60 17.00 -7.24
N PRO A 324 -8.29 18.16 -7.32
CA PRO A 324 -8.10 19.27 -6.38
C PRO A 324 -8.60 18.96 -4.96
N ASP A 325 -9.55 18.03 -4.83
CA ASP A 325 -10.17 17.68 -3.54
C ASP A 325 -9.34 16.70 -2.70
N VAL A 326 -8.30 16.10 -3.28
CA VAL A 326 -7.36 15.25 -2.53
C VAL A 326 -6.49 16.16 -1.65
N PRO A 327 -6.45 15.95 -0.32
CA PRO A 327 -5.68 16.80 0.58
C PRO A 327 -4.21 16.92 0.17
N ARG A 328 -3.61 18.07 0.49
CA ARG A 328 -2.17 18.35 0.28
C ARG A 328 -1.47 18.54 1.60
N PHE A 329 -0.16 18.26 1.63
CA PHE A 329 0.70 18.67 2.72
C PHE A 329 1.31 20.04 2.43
N SER A 330 1.51 20.85 3.48
CA SER A 330 2.03 22.22 3.35
C SER A 330 3.43 22.30 2.74
N ASP A 331 4.19 21.21 2.81
CA ASP A 331 5.56 21.05 2.34
C ASP A 331 5.66 20.30 1.00
N GLU A 332 4.54 19.98 0.34
CA GLU A 332 4.56 19.44 -1.02
C GLU A 332 4.91 20.52 -2.04
N ALA A 333 6.00 20.31 -2.78
CA ALA A 333 6.27 21.07 -3.99
C ALA A 333 5.34 20.56 -5.11
N LEU A 334 4.65 21.48 -5.79
CA LEU A 334 3.83 21.20 -6.98
C LEU A 334 4.67 21.24 -8.26
#